data_AF-A0A838L8C0-F1
#
_entry.id   AF-A0A838L8C0-F1
#
_cell.length_a   1.000
_cell.length_b   1.000
_cell.length_c   1.000
_cell.angle_alpha   90.00
_cell.angle_beta   90.00
_cell.angle_gamma   90.00
#
_symmetry.space_group_name_H-M   'P 1'
#
loop_
_entity.id
_entity.type
_entity.pdbx_description
1 polymer ?
#
loop_
_entity_poly.entity_id
_entity_poly.type
_entity_poly.pdbx_seq_one_letter_code
_entity_poly.pdbx_strand_id
1 'polypeptide(L)'
;MANLQEAAIPLDTAASEASLAVRLVFKMLAMLRESGTIDDETLETVAEGLIAELGSEQERAAQWRMLEDWLPKFSRDGETTPR
;
A
#
# COMPACT_ATOMS: atom_id res chain seq x y z
N MET A 1 8.16 -6.14 -12.82
CA MET A 1 7.69 -5.57 -11.54
C MET A 1 8.92 -5.24 -10.71
N ALA A 2 8.86 -4.18 -9.91
CA ALA A 2 9.95 -3.89 -8.96
C ALA A 2 10.04 -5.05 -7.97
N ASN A 3 11.24 -5.46 -7.58
CA ASN A 3 11.42 -6.47 -6.54
C ASN A 3 10.99 -5.86 -5.20
N LEU A 4 9.86 -6.29 -4.64
CA LEU A 4 9.32 -5.72 -3.40
C LEU A 4 10.22 -5.97 -2.18
N GLN A 5 11.07 -7.00 -2.21
CA GLN A 5 12.08 -7.19 -1.15
C GLN A 5 13.13 -6.08 -1.17
N GLU A 6 13.51 -5.61 -2.36
CA GLU A 6 14.52 -4.57 -2.58
C GLU A 6 13.95 -3.14 -2.61
N ALA A 7 12.62 -2.99 -2.73
CA ALA A 7 11.97 -1.70 -2.74
C ALA A 7 12.21 -0.95 -1.42
N ALA A 8 12.87 0.20 -1.49
CA ALA A 8 13.06 1.06 -0.32
C ALA A 8 11.70 1.58 0.16
N ILE A 9 11.52 1.66 1.47
CA ILE A 9 10.40 2.40 2.06
C ILE A 9 10.80 3.88 2.01
N PRO A 10 10.13 4.74 1.22
CA PRO A 10 10.49 6.14 1.15
C PRO A 10 10.20 6.79 2.51
N LEU A 11 11.25 7.29 3.17
CA LEU A 11 11.19 7.86 4.52
C LEU A 11 10.87 9.36 4.49
N ASP A 12 11.26 10.04 3.43
CA ASP A 12 11.07 11.47 3.17
C ASP A 12 9.60 11.87 3.02
N THR A 13 8.77 10.92 2.60
CA THR A 13 7.33 11.11 2.41
C THR A 13 6.53 10.84 3.69
N ALA A 14 7.15 10.36 4.79
CA ALA A 14 6.44 10.06 6.02
C ALA A 14 6.16 11.36 6.79
N ALA A 15 4.90 11.78 6.82
CA ALA A 15 4.49 13.00 7.52
C ALA A 15 4.48 12.84 9.06
N SER A 16 4.50 11.59 9.54
CA SER A 16 4.41 11.23 10.96
C SER A 16 4.95 9.80 11.21
N GLU A 17 5.18 9.45 12.47
CA GLU A 17 5.50 8.05 12.87
C GLU A 17 4.37 7.07 12.50
N ALA A 18 3.10 7.50 12.59
CA ALA A 18 1.96 6.71 12.16
C ALA A 18 2.02 6.44 10.64
N SER A 19 2.40 7.44 9.85
CA SER A 19 2.68 7.31 8.42
C SER A 19 3.72 6.23 8.15
N LEU A 20 4.83 6.25 8.88
CA LEU A 20 5.92 5.28 8.71
C LEU A 20 5.47 3.86 9.09
N ALA A 21 4.72 3.72 10.19
CA ALA A 21 4.18 2.44 10.63
C ALA A 21 3.25 1.82 9.57
N VAL A 22 2.34 2.62 9.00
CA VAL A 22 1.46 2.15 7.91
C VAL A 22 2.26 1.67 6.71
N ARG A 23 3.35 2.36 6.34
CA ARG A 23 4.20 1.94 5.20
C ARG A 23 4.93 0.64 5.42
N LEU A 24 5.43 0.42 6.64
CA LEU A 24 6.06 -0.83 7.02
C LEU A 24 5.07 -1.99 6.93
N VAL A 25 3.84 -1.77 7.43
CA VAL A 25 2.76 -2.76 7.33
C VAL A 25 2.38 -3.00 5.88
N PHE A 26 2.30 -1.97 5.04
CA PHE A 26 1.99 -2.10 3.61
C PHE A 26 3.04 -2.90 2.86
N LYS A 27 4.33 -2.68 3.16
CA LYS A 27 5.40 -3.50 2.58
C LYS A 27 5.25 -4.97 2.98
N MET A 28 4.91 -5.24 4.25
CA MET A 28 4.66 -6.61 4.71
C MET A 28 3.44 -7.24 4.02
N LEU A 29 2.32 -6.51 3.90
CA LEU A 29 1.12 -6.98 3.19
C LEU A 29 1.42 -7.26 1.72
N ALA A 30 2.16 -6.38 1.04
CA ALA A 30 2.57 -6.57 -0.34
C ALA A 30 3.43 -7.85 -0.51
N MET A 31 4.35 -8.12 0.43
CA MET A 31 5.14 -9.35 0.43
C MET A 31 4.29 -10.61 0.68
N LEU A 32 3.33 -10.55 1.61
CA LEU A 32 2.41 -11.66 1.89
C LEU A 32 1.49 -11.96 0.70
N ARG A 33 1.11 -10.92 -0.04
CA ARG A 33 0.34 -11.04 -1.27
C ARG A 33 1.19 -11.66 -2.39
N GLU A 34 2.44 -11.22 -2.56
CA GLU A 34 3.37 -11.84 -3.52
C GLU A 34 3.64 -13.32 -3.23
N SER A 35 3.69 -13.71 -1.95
CA SER A 35 3.83 -15.13 -1.57
C SER A 35 2.53 -15.94 -1.70
N GLY A 36 1.41 -15.32 -2.10
CA GLY A 36 0.10 -15.96 -2.21
C GLY A 36 -0.54 -16.31 -0.86
N THR A 37 -0.08 -15.70 0.23
CA THR A 37 -0.60 -15.92 1.58
C THR A 37 -1.90 -15.16 1.83
N ILE A 38 -2.05 -13.98 1.22
CA ILE A 38 -3.28 -13.19 1.22
C ILE A 38 -3.68 -12.87 -0.22
N ASP A 39 -4.97 -12.70 -0.45
CA ASP A 39 -5.53 -12.23 -1.71
C ASP A 39 -5.65 -10.70 -1.77
N ASP A 40 -6.06 -10.20 -2.93
CA ASP A 40 -6.18 -8.76 -3.18
C ASP A 40 -7.31 -8.14 -2.32
N GLU A 41 -8.40 -8.87 -2.07
CA GLU A 41 -9.53 -8.41 -1.22
C GLU A 41 -9.11 -8.25 0.25
N THR A 42 -8.36 -9.22 0.79
CA THR A 42 -7.81 -9.13 2.15
C THR A 42 -6.84 -7.96 2.26
N LEU A 43 -5.97 -7.78 1.26
CA LEU A 43 -5.03 -6.66 1.25
C LEU A 43 -5.76 -5.31 1.22
N GLU A 44 -6.78 -5.17 0.38
CA GLU A 44 -7.59 -3.96 0.27
C GLU A 44 -8.29 -3.62 1.59
N THR A 45 -8.99 -4.59 2.18
CA THR A 45 -9.72 -4.41 3.44
C THR A 45 -8.80 -3.93 4.56
N VAL A 46 -7.60 -4.53 4.67
CA VAL A 46 -6.62 -4.12 5.69
C VAL A 46 -6.03 -2.75 5.38
N ALA A 47 -5.73 -2.46 4.11
CA ALA A 47 -5.21 -1.16 3.70
C ALA A 47 -6.22 -0.03 3.96
N GLU A 48 -7.50 -0.25 3.67
CA GLU A 48 -8.59 0.69 3.96
C GLU A 48 -8.66 1.01 5.45
N GLY A 49 -8.66 -0.02 6.30
CA GLY A 49 -8.71 0.16 7.76
C GLY A 49 -7.51 0.96 8.29
N LEU A 50 -6.29 0.63 7.85
CA LEU A 50 -5.08 1.31 8.29
C LEU A 50 -5.01 2.77 7.82
N ILE A 51 -5.45 3.03 6.59
CA ILE A 51 -5.46 4.40 6.04
C ILE A 51 -6.56 5.25 6.71
N ALA A 52 -7.71 4.66 7.05
CA ALA A 52 -8.79 5.37 7.72
C ALA A 52 -8.38 5.96 9.08
N GLU A 53 -7.39 5.37 9.75
CA GLU A 53 -6.83 5.86 11.02
C GLU A 53 -5.87 7.05 10.87
N LEU A 54 -5.43 7.39 9.65
CA LEU A 54 -4.51 8.50 9.42
C LEU A 54 -5.23 9.85 9.57
N GLY A 55 -4.56 10.83 10.16
CA GLY A 55 -5.19 12.07 10.61
C GLY A 55 -5.55 13.06 9.51
N SER A 56 -4.90 13.00 8.34
CA SER A 56 -5.15 13.95 7.24
C SER A 56 -5.45 13.25 5.91
N GLU A 57 -6.35 13.84 5.12
CA GLU A 57 -6.71 13.33 3.78
C GLU A 57 -5.51 13.27 2.83
N GLN A 58 -4.61 14.25 2.91
CA GLN A 58 -3.38 14.26 2.14
C GLN A 58 -2.47 13.08 2.47
N GLU A 59 -2.35 12.74 3.75
CA GLU A 59 -1.57 11.58 4.20
C GLU A 59 -2.21 10.28 3.71
N ARG A 60 -3.54 10.18 3.78
CA ARG A 60 -4.29 9.02 3.26
C ARG A 60 -4.06 8.81 1.77
N ALA A 61 -4.18 9.88 0.97
CA ALA A 61 -3.97 9.82 -0.48
C ALA A 61 -2.53 9.41 -0.84
N ALA A 62 -1.53 9.90 -0.08
CA ALA A 62 -0.14 9.54 -0.30
C ALA A 62 0.13 8.04 -0.01
N GLN A 63 -0.50 7.46 1.01
CA GLN A 63 -0.34 6.03 1.30
C GLN A 63 -0.99 5.15 0.25
N TRP A 64 -2.17 5.52 -0.26
CA TRP A 64 -2.82 4.78 -1.34
C TRP A 64 -1.96 4.73 -2.59
N ARG A 65 -1.46 5.89 -3.02
CA ARG A 65 -0.61 5.99 -4.22
C ARG A 65 0.66 5.15 -4.08
N MET A 66 1.29 5.17 -2.91
CA MET A 66 2.46 4.32 -2.65
C MET A 66 2.13 2.82 -2.73
N LEU A 67 0.98 2.41 -2.20
CA LEU A 67 0.54 1.01 -2.27
C LEU A 67 0.28 0.57 -3.71
N GLU A 68 -0.35 1.44 -4.52
CA GLU A 68 -0.57 1.22 -5.96
C GLU A 68 0.75 1.12 -6.75
N ASP A 69 1.73 1.97 -6.44
CA ASP A 69 3.07 1.93 -7.06
C ASP A 69 3.79 0.60 -6.78
N TRP A 70 3.59 0.03 -5.59
CA TRP A 70 4.14 -1.27 -5.18
C TRP A 70 3.37 -2.45 -5.76
N LEU A 71 2.07 -2.31 -5.98
CA LEU A 71 1.18 -3.36 -6.46
C LEU A 71 0.42 -2.89 -7.70
N PRO A 72 1.07 -2.76 -8.88
CA PRO A 72 0.43 -2.20 -10.08
C PRO A 72 -0.71 -3.05 -10.70
N LYS A 73 -1.08 -4.18 -10.07
CA LYS A 73 -2.29 -4.97 -10.41
C LYS A 73 -3.41 -4.83 -9.38
N PHE A 74 -3.13 -4.16 -8.27
CA PHE A 74 -4.08 -3.77 -7.25
C PHE A 74 -4.84 -2.56 -7.81
N SER A 75 -6.05 -2.81 -8.26
CA SER A 75 -6.95 -1.78 -8.78
C SER A 75 -8.09 -1.68 -7.79
N ARG A 76 -8.17 -0.52 -7.11
CA ARG A 76 -9.19 -0.20 -6.10
C ARG A 76 -10.62 -0.27 -6.64
N ASP A 77 -10.75 -0.16 -7.95
CA ASP A 77 -11.95 -0.50 -8.70
C ASP A 77 -11.53 -1.51 -9.76
N GLY A 78 -12.33 -2.53 -10.04
CA GLY A 78 -12.10 -3.53 -11.09
C GLY A 78 -12.03 -2.98 -12.54
N GLU A 79 -11.55 -1.75 -12.75
CA GLU A 79 -11.14 -1.23 -14.04
C GLU A 79 -9.80 -1.83 -14.46
N THR A 80 -9.90 -2.99 -15.11
CA THR A 80 -8.96 -3.37 -16.16
C THR A 80 -9.14 -2.41 -17.35
N THR A 81 -8.68 -1.17 -17.23
CA THR A 81 -8.56 -0.28 -18.40
C THR A 81 -7.11 -0.34 -18.87
N PRO A 82 -6.83 -0.95 -20.05
CA PRO A 82 -5.46 -1.12 -20.51
C PRO A 82 -4.90 0.18 -21.12
N ARG A 83 -3.84 0.66 -20.45
CA ARG A 83 -2.81 1.62 -20.86
C ARG A 83 -3.19 3.08 -21.09
#